data_AF-A0A0S3R610-F1
#
_entry.id   AF-A0A0S3R610-F1
#
_cell.length_a   1.000
_cell.length_b   1.000
_cell.length_c   1.000
_cell.angle_alpha   90.00
_cell.angle_beta   90.00
_cell.angle_gamma   90.00
#
_symmetry.space_group_name_H-M   'P 1'
#
loop_
_entity.id
_entity.type
_entity.pdbx_description
1 polymer ?
#
loop_
_entity_poly.entity_id
_entity_poly.type
_entity_poly.pdbx_seq_one_letter_code
_entity_poly.pdbx_strand_id
1 'polypeptide(L)'
;MALDPVDDERLCVFLIEKALSKLPTGKEKLLGIVDLRGFRTENADLKFLTFLFDVFYYYYPKRLDQVLFVDAPFVFKPIWQLAKPLLKSYASLVRFCSAETVRKEYFTEETLPPNFRD
;
A
#
# COMPACT_ATOMS: atom_id res chain seq x y z
N MET A 1 -21.59 8.98 8.51
CA MET A 1 -22.03 8.26 7.29
C MET A 1 -20.84 7.41 6.90
N ALA A 2 -20.92 6.09 7.11
CA ALA A 2 -19.83 5.22 6.67
C ALA A 2 -19.77 5.31 5.13
N LEU A 3 -18.57 5.48 4.57
CA LEU A 3 -18.34 5.35 3.14
C LEU A 3 -18.82 3.95 2.72
N ASP A 4 -19.56 3.86 1.62
CA ASP A 4 -19.93 2.59 1.02
C ASP A 4 -18.63 1.88 0.62
N PRO A 5 -18.38 0.61 1.00
CA PRO A 5 -17.20 -0.14 0.56
C PRO A 5 -16.95 -0.05 -0.95
N VAL A 6 -18.01 0.07 -1.75
CA VAL A 6 -17.91 0.23 -3.21
C VAL A 6 -17.28 1.58 -3.60
N ASP A 7 -17.51 2.64 -2.83
CA ASP A 7 -16.92 3.95 -3.11
C ASP A 7 -15.42 3.98 -2.77
N ASP A 8 -14.99 3.27 -1.72
CA ASP A 8 -13.57 3.10 -1.40
C ASP A 8 -12.83 2.32 -2.50
N GLU A 9 -13.46 1.25 -3.02
CA GLU A 9 -12.93 0.48 -4.15
C GLU A 9 -12.83 1.33 -5.43
N ARG A 10 -13.87 2.10 -5.75
CA ARG A 10 -13.87 3.03 -6.91
C ARG A 10 -12.80 4.10 -6.77
N LEU A 11 -12.69 4.71 -5.59
CA LEU A 11 -11.67 5.71 -5.31
C LEU A 11 -10.26 5.11 -5.44
N CYS A 12 -10.05 3.89 -4.93
CA CYS A 12 -8.79 3.17 -5.04
C CYS A 12 -8.38 2.99 -6.51
N VAL A 13 -9.27 2.46 -7.35
CA VAL A 13 -9.01 2.26 -8.79
C VAL A 13 -8.73 3.59 -9.48
N PHE A 14 -9.51 4.63 -9.19
CA PHE A 14 -9.28 5.97 -9.72
C PHE A 14 -7.88 6.51 -9.36
N LEU A 15 -7.44 6.32 -8.11
CA LEU A 15 -6.13 6.76 -7.65
C LEU A 15 -4.99 5.96 -8.30
N ILE A 16 -5.18 4.65 -8.51
CA ILE A 16 -4.21 3.80 -9.24
C ILE A 16 -4.06 4.31 -10.68
N GLU A 17 -5.17 4.53 -11.39
CA GLU A 17 -5.15 5.03 -12.77
C GLU A 17 -4.48 6.40 -12.88
N LYS A 18 -4.81 7.31 -11.96
CA LYS A 18 -4.18 8.63 -11.88
C LYS A 18 -2.69 8.57 -11.56
N ALA A 19 -2.26 7.60 -10.76
CA ALA A 19 -0.84 7.39 -10.47
C ALA A 19 -0.11 6.86 -11.70
N LEU A 20 -0.67 5.87 -12.39
CA LEU A 20 -0.13 5.31 -13.62
C LEU A 20 -0.02 6.37 -14.73
N SER A 21 -1.04 7.22 -14.90
CA SER A 21 -1.05 8.28 -15.92
C SER A 21 0.00 9.37 -15.68
N LYS A 22 0.57 9.45 -14.46
CA LYS A 22 1.59 10.42 -14.07
C LYS A 22 3.01 9.86 -14.09
N LEU A 23 3.17 8.57 -14.42
CA LEU A 23 4.49 7.97 -14.51
C LEU A 23 5.31 8.66 -15.61
N PRO A 24 6.59 9.01 -15.33
CA PRO A 24 7.49 9.52 -16.36
C PRO A 24 7.68 8.50 -17.50
N THR A 25 8.01 8.97 -18.68
CA THR A 25 8.34 8.11 -19.83
C THR A 25 9.39 7.06 -19.45
N GLY A 26 9.11 5.79 -19.73
CA GLY A 26 9.99 4.67 -19.40
C GLY A 26 9.89 4.16 -17.96
N LYS A 27 9.01 4.74 -17.13
CA LYS A 27 8.64 4.19 -15.81
C LYS A 27 7.28 3.50 -15.92
N GLU A 28 7.21 2.30 -15.37
CA GLU A 28 6.03 1.43 -15.53
C GLU A 28 5.49 0.88 -14.22
N LYS A 29 6.19 1.09 -13.11
CA LYS A 29 5.88 0.48 -11.83
C LYS A 29 5.65 1.50 -10.73
N LEU A 30 4.79 1.13 -9.79
CA LEU A 30 4.41 1.87 -8.60
C LEU A 30 5.08 1.28 -7.36
N LEU A 31 5.35 2.16 -6.41
CA LEU A 31 5.67 1.83 -5.03
C LEU A 31 4.38 2.03 -4.20
N GLY A 32 3.92 0.98 -3.52
CA GLY A 32 2.84 1.09 -2.55
C GLY A 32 3.38 1.43 -1.17
N ILE A 33 2.71 2.32 -0.44
CA ILE A 33 3.04 2.62 0.96
C ILE A 33 1.77 2.44 1.78
N VAL A 34 1.82 1.55 2.76
CA VAL A 34 0.78 1.32 3.75
C VAL A 34 1.34 1.74 5.10
N ASP A 35 0.91 2.92 5.53
CA ASP A 35 1.27 3.50 6.82
C ASP A 35 0.46 2.84 7.94
N LEU A 36 1.12 2.03 8.76
CA LEU A 36 0.50 1.28 9.84
C LEU A 36 0.71 1.95 11.21
N ARG A 37 1.24 3.17 11.25
CA ARG A 37 1.33 3.96 12.49
C ARG A 37 -0.08 4.21 13.04
N GLY A 38 -0.29 3.82 14.30
CA GLY A 38 -1.60 3.92 14.94
C GLY A 38 -2.63 2.85 14.51
N PHE A 39 -2.19 1.82 13.79
CA PHE A 39 -3.02 0.66 13.44
C PHE A 39 -3.63 0.02 14.70
N ARG A 40 -4.91 -0.37 14.60
CA ARG A 40 -5.63 -1.11 15.64
C ARG A 40 -6.47 -2.20 15.01
N THR A 41 -6.76 -3.27 15.74
CA THR A 41 -7.48 -4.41 15.16
C THR A 41 -8.86 -4.05 14.61
N GLU A 42 -9.50 -3.00 15.12
CA GLU A 42 -10.82 -2.53 14.67
C GLU A 42 -10.78 -1.84 13.30
N ASN A 43 -9.60 -1.40 12.85
CA ASN A 43 -9.41 -0.79 11.52
C ASN A 43 -8.78 -1.75 10.49
N ALA A 44 -8.69 -3.05 10.83
CA ALA A 44 -8.21 -4.07 9.92
C ALA A 44 -9.23 -4.38 8.81
N ASP A 45 -8.95 -3.94 7.59
CA ASP A 45 -9.77 -4.28 6.42
C ASP A 45 -9.05 -5.26 5.49
N LEU A 46 -9.20 -6.56 5.79
CA LEU A 46 -8.65 -7.63 4.96
C LEU A 46 -9.35 -7.75 3.60
N LYS A 47 -10.61 -7.32 3.49
CA LYS A 47 -11.36 -7.39 2.23
C LYS A 47 -10.83 -6.36 1.26
N PHE A 48 -10.70 -5.12 1.70
CA PHE A 48 -10.13 -4.05 0.89
C PHE A 48 -8.67 -4.33 0.52
N LEU A 49 -7.87 -4.86 1.47
CA LEU A 49 -6.50 -5.28 1.16
C LEU A 49 -6.47 -6.35 0.06
N THR A 50 -7.34 -7.35 0.13
CA THR A 50 -7.46 -8.39 -0.91
C THR A 50 -7.86 -7.79 -2.25
N PHE A 51 -8.87 -6.92 -2.27
CA PHE A 51 -9.31 -6.18 -3.45
C PHE A 51 -8.15 -5.41 -4.10
N LEU A 52 -7.40 -4.63 -3.33
CA LEU A 52 -6.26 -3.85 -3.81
C LEU A 52 -5.24 -4.73 -4.55
N PHE A 53 -4.88 -5.87 -3.97
CA PHE A 53 -3.91 -6.78 -4.60
C PHE A 53 -4.51 -7.55 -5.77
N ASP A 54 -5.80 -7.87 -5.76
CA ASP A 54 -6.49 -8.46 -6.90
C ASP A 54 -6.57 -7.48 -8.09
N VAL A 55 -6.74 -6.18 -7.84
CA VAL A 55 -6.66 -5.15 -8.88
C VAL A 55 -5.29 -5.20 -9.58
N PHE A 56 -4.19 -5.26 -8.83
CA PHE A 56 -2.86 -5.43 -9.41
C PHE A 56 -2.63 -6.80 -10.03
N TYR A 57 -3.23 -7.86 -9.49
CA TYR A 57 -3.06 -9.21 -10.02
C TYR A 57 -3.73 -9.39 -11.38
N TYR A 58 -4.99 -8.99 -11.49
CA TYR A 58 -5.80 -9.28 -12.67
C TYR A 58 -5.76 -8.16 -13.73
N TYR A 59 -5.69 -6.89 -13.32
CA TYR A 59 -5.86 -5.76 -14.24
C TYR A 59 -4.56 -5.01 -14.51
N TYR A 60 -3.66 -4.93 -13.53
CA TYR A 60 -2.39 -4.21 -13.65
C TYR A 60 -1.16 -5.09 -13.35
N PRO A 61 -1.02 -6.26 -14.00
CA PRO A 61 0.05 -7.20 -13.69
C PRO A 61 1.42 -6.54 -13.89
N LYS A 62 2.35 -6.82 -12.97
CA LYS A 62 3.73 -6.30 -12.96
C LYS A 62 3.87 -4.78 -12.79
N ARG A 63 2.77 -4.06 -12.50
CA ARG A 63 2.79 -2.61 -12.23
C ARG A 63 3.17 -2.28 -10.78
N LEU A 64 3.25 -3.26 -9.88
CA LEU A 64 3.70 -3.04 -8.50
C LEU A 64 5.14 -3.53 -8.35
N ASP A 65 6.05 -2.66 -7.90
CA ASP A 65 7.46 -3.02 -7.69
C ASP A 65 7.71 -3.49 -6.26
N GLN A 66 7.19 -2.74 -5.29
CA GLN A 66 7.34 -3.00 -3.86
C GLN A 66 6.15 -2.40 -3.10
N VAL A 67 5.85 -2.97 -1.93
CA VAL A 67 4.90 -2.41 -0.97
C VAL A 67 5.57 -2.24 0.39
N LEU A 68 5.56 -1.03 0.93
CA LEU A 68 6.12 -0.72 2.23
C LEU A 68 5.03 -0.80 3.30
N PHE A 69 5.21 -1.67 4.28
CA PHE A 69 4.39 -1.70 5.50
C PHE A 69 5.17 -0.95 6.58
N VAL A 70 4.77 0.30 6.81
CA VAL A 70 5.53 1.26 7.59
C VAL A 70 5.12 1.21 9.05
N ASP A 71 6.09 1.00 9.94
CA ASP A 71 5.92 0.97 11.40
C ASP A 71 4.75 0.08 11.87
N ALA A 72 4.67 -1.12 11.29
CA ALA A 72 3.65 -2.11 11.66
C ALA A 72 3.76 -2.47 13.16
N PRO A 73 2.73 -2.21 13.98
CA PRO A 73 2.77 -2.55 15.39
C PRO A 73 2.71 -4.07 15.60
N PHE A 74 3.16 -4.55 16.76
CA PHE A 74 3.18 -6.00 17.07
C PHE A 74 1.82 -6.68 16.87
N VAL A 75 0.72 -5.99 17.18
CA VAL A 75 -0.65 -6.48 17.00
C VAL A 75 -1.02 -6.78 15.54
N PHE A 76 -0.31 -6.20 14.56
CA PHE A 76 -0.50 -6.48 13.14
C PHE A 76 0.03 -7.86 12.73
N LYS A 77 0.98 -8.44 13.48
CA LYS A 77 1.60 -9.74 13.14
C LYS A 77 0.59 -10.87 12.88
N PRO A 78 -0.40 -11.15 13.76
CA PRO A 78 -1.40 -12.18 13.49
C PRO A 78 -2.26 -11.85 12.25
N ILE A 79 -2.62 -10.58 12.06
CA ILE A 79 -3.40 -10.13 10.91
C ILE A 79 -2.62 -10.34 9.61
N TRP A 80 -1.31 -10.06 9.62
CA TRP A 80 -0.45 -10.33 8.48
C TRP A 80 -0.38 -11.82 8.12
N GLN A 81 -0.37 -12.74 9.11
CA GLN A 81 -0.40 -14.17 8.81
C GLN A 81 -1.67 -14.59 8.07
N LEU A 82 -2.81 -13.93 8.37
CA LEU A 82 -4.08 -14.15 7.69
C LEU A 82 -4.11 -13.49 6.31
N ALA A 83 -3.55 -12.28 6.18
CA ALA A 83 -3.51 -11.52 4.93
C ALA A 83 -2.54 -12.12 3.89
N LYS A 84 -1.36 -12.56 4.33
CA LYS A 84 -0.27 -13.04 3.47
C LYS A 84 -0.71 -14.03 2.37
N PRO A 85 -1.51 -15.08 2.64
CA PRO A 85 -1.99 -15.97 1.57
C PRO A 85 -2.91 -15.28 0.56
N LEU A 86 -3.69 -14.27 0.97
CA LEU A 86 -4.61 -13.52 0.11
C LEU A 86 -3.85 -12.68 -0.92
N LEU A 87 -2.62 -12.28 -0.59
CA LEU A 87 -1.74 -11.49 -1.47
C LEU A 87 -1.07 -12.31 -2.58
N LYS A 88 -1.23 -13.64 -2.60
CA LYS A 88 -0.64 -14.53 -3.63
C LYS A 88 0.87 -14.25 -3.81
N SER A 89 1.34 -14.08 -5.05
CA SER A 89 2.74 -13.75 -5.36
C SER A 89 3.17 -12.36 -4.89
N TYR A 90 2.23 -11.42 -4.67
CA TYR A 90 2.58 -10.06 -4.23
C TYR A 90 3.05 -10.00 -2.78
N ALA A 91 2.79 -11.05 -1.99
CA ALA A 91 3.32 -11.16 -0.63
C ALA A 91 4.85 -11.05 -0.58
N SER A 92 5.58 -11.44 -1.64
CA SER A 92 7.03 -11.31 -1.71
C SER A 92 7.52 -9.89 -2.01
N LEU A 93 6.63 -8.98 -2.44
CA LEU A 93 6.95 -7.58 -2.67
C LEU A 93 6.81 -6.72 -1.41
N VAL A 94 6.27 -7.29 -0.32
CA VAL A 94 6.05 -6.55 0.93
C VAL A 94 7.37 -6.44 1.71
N ARG A 95 7.77 -5.21 2.03
CA ARG A 95 8.86 -4.87 2.94
C ARG A 95 8.28 -4.21 4.18
N PHE A 96 8.56 -4.77 5.35
CA PHE A 96 8.34 -4.09 6.63
C PHE A 96 9.50 -3.13 6.88
N CYS A 97 9.21 -1.87 7.17
CA CYS A 97 10.24 -0.85 7.42
C CYS A 97 9.73 0.24 8.38
N SER A 98 10.62 1.11 8.85
CA SER A 98 10.24 2.26 9.68
C SER A 98 9.94 3.50 8.84
N ALA A 99 9.24 4.48 9.40
CA ALA A 99 9.07 5.80 8.78
C ALA A 99 10.42 6.47 8.48
N GLU A 100 11.43 6.25 9.34
CA GLU A 100 12.80 6.73 9.10
C GLU A 100 13.42 6.09 7.85
N THR A 101 13.23 4.79 7.64
CA THR A 101 13.66 4.11 6.41
C THR A 101 12.96 4.69 5.18
N VAL A 102 11.65 4.96 5.26
CA VAL A 102 10.91 5.61 4.16
C VAL A 102 11.54 6.97 3.83
N ARG A 103 11.79 7.79 4.85
CA ARG A 103 12.39 9.13 4.69
C ARG A 103 13.77 9.07 4.05
N LYS A 104 14.66 8.19 4.52
CA LYS A 104 16.06 8.14 4.10
C LYS A 104 16.30 7.43 2.77
N GLU A 105 15.52 6.41 2.45
CA GLU A 105 15.78 5.54 1.29
C GLU A 105 14.88 5.83 0.08
N TYR A 106 13.70 6.42 0.27
CA TYR A 106 12.68 6.50 -0.79
C TYR A 106 12.33 7.91 -1.24
N PHE A 107 12.65 8.94 -0.46
CA PHE A 107 12.29 10.32 -0.76
C PHE A 107 13.46 11.27 -0.59
N THR A 108 13.44 12.38 -1.34
CA THR A 108 14.24 13.56 -1.03
C THR A 108 13.45 14.47 -0.09
N GLU A 109 14.11 15.43 0.55
CA GLU A 109 13.44 16.40 1.43
C GLU A 109 12.30 17.16 0.72
N GLU A 110 12.45 17.47 -0.57
CA GLU A 110 11.46 18.18 -1.37
C GLU A 110 10.23 17.33 -1.73
N THR A 111 10.42 16.01 -1.83
CA THR A 111 9.38 15.06 -2.27
C THR A 111 8.75 14.27 -1.12
N LEU A 112 9.29 14.43 0.09
CA LEU A 112 8.81 13.77 1.31
C LEU A 112 7.36 14.17 1.63
N PRO A 113 6.44 13.18 1.70
CA PRO A 113 5.05 13.45 2.07
C PRO A 113 4.95 14.04 3.48
N PRO A 114 4.03 15.00 3.74
CA PRO A 114 3.91 15.67 5.04
C PRO A 114 3.80 14.73 6.24
N ASN A 115 3.10 13.59 6.09
CA ASN A 115 2.92 12.60 7.14
C ASN A 115 4.24 11.89 7.54
N PHE A 116 5.29 11.96 6.73
CA PHE A 116 6.60 11.38 7.02
C PHE A 116 7.67 12.43 7.38
N ARG A 117 7.28 13.69 7.65
CA ARG A 117 8.23 14.77 8.01
C ARG A 117 8.58 14.80 9.51
N ASP A 118 7.63 14.45 10.36
CA ASP A 118 7.80 14.41 11.81
C ASP A 118 8.41 13.09 12.29
#